data_AF-A0A916LDX0-F1
#
_entry.id   AF-A0A916LDX0-F1
#
_cell.length_a   1.000
_cell.length_b   1.000
_cell.length_c   1.000
_cell.angle_alpha   90.00
_cell.angle_beta   90.00
_cell.angle_gamma   90.00
#
_symmetry.space_group_name_H-M   'P 1'
#
loop_
_entity.id
_entity.type
_entity.pdbx_description
1 polymer ?
#
loop_
_entity_poly.entity_id
_entity_poly.type
_entity_poly.pdbx_seq_one_letter_code
_entity_poly.pdbx_strand_id
1 'polypeptide(L)' 'MALLTIHGVLHLLGYDHAEPDEEKEMFALQDRLLEEWVADQVEAYQHDRQDEKDRRLLDKSRYFDL' A
#
# COMPACT_ATOMS: atom_id res chain seq x y z
N MET A 1 -0.41 6.76 9.17
CA MET A 1 -1.32 5.87 9.92
C MET A 1 -0.91 4.41 9.85
N ALA A 2 -0.63 3.85 8.67
CA ALA A 2 -0.23 2.43 8.49
C ALA A 2 0.92 1.96 9.40
N LEU A 3 1.95 2.79 9.61
CA LEU A 3 3.08 2.47 10.50
C LEU A 3 2.62 2.11 11.92
N LEU A 4 1.83 2.98 12.57
CA LEU A 4 1.37 2.72 13.94
C LEU A 4 0.37 1.56 14.01
N THR A 5 -0.40 1.33 12.95
CA THR A 5 -1.30 0.18 12.86
C THR A 5 -0.51 -1.12 12.79
N ILE A 6 0.48 -1.22 11.90
CA ILE A 6 1.35 -2.39 11.79
C ILE A 6 2.12 -2.58 13.09
N HIS A 7 2.72 -1.52 13.62
CA HIS A 7 3.45 -1.54 14.89
C HIS A 7 2.59 -2.07 16.05
N GLY A 8 1.37 -1.55 16.21
CA GLY A 8 0.45 -2.01 17.25
C GLY A 8 0.03 -3.46 17.08
N VAL A 9 -0.18 -3.93 15.84
CA VAL A 9 -0.49 -5.34 15.56
C VAL A 9 0.70 -6.25 15.87
N LEU A 10 1.93 -5.84 15.54
CA LEU A 10 3.13 -6.60 15.88
C LEU A 10 3.27 -6.79 17.39
N HIS A 11 3.02 -5.74 18.18
CA HIS A 11 2.96 -5.84 19.65
C HIS A 11 1.89 -6.83 20.13
N LEU A 12 0.69 -6.80 19.54
CA LEU A 12 -0.38 -7.74 19.88
C LEU A 12 -0.03 -9.20 19.53
N LEU A 13 0.84 -9.42 18.55
CA LEU A 13 1.35 -10.74 18.18
C LEU A 13 2.56 -11.18 19.01
N GLY A 14 3.04 -10.33 19.93
CA GLY A 14 4.14 -10.65 20.84
C GLY A 14 5.53 -10.28 20.31
N TYR A 15 5.62 -9.55 19.20
CA TYR A 15 6.87 -8.90 18.82
C TYR A 15 7.11 -7.69 19.71
N ASP A 16 8.33 -7.56 20.23
CA ASP A 16 8.76 -6.40 20.99
C ASP A 16 10.08 -5.86 20.41
N HIS A 17 10.56 -4.78 20.98
CA HIS A 17 11.73 -4.01 20.59
C HIS A 17 12.49 -3.49 21.82
N ALA A 18 12.34 -4.17 22.96
CA ALA A 18 13.01 -3.80 24.21
C ALA A 18 14.49 -4.19 24.19
N GLU A 19 14.82 -5.35 23.59
CA GLU A 19 16.20 -5.77 23.37
C GLU A 19 16.66 -5.56 21.92
N PRO A 20 17.97 -5.36 21.67
CA PRO A 20 18.49 -5.06 20.33
C PRO A 20 18.22 -6.13 19.27
N ASP A 21 18.04 -7.39 19.68
CA ASP A 21 17.78 -8.49 18.74
C ASP A 21 16.29 -8.61 18.42
N GLU A 22 15.42 -8.35 19.41
CA GLU A 22 13.97 -8.23 19.22
C GLU A 22 13.63 -7.02 18.34
N GLU A 23 14.27 -5.87 18.59
CA GLU A 23 14.09 -4.65 17.81
C GLU A 23 14.39 -4.88 16.33
N LYS A 24 15.52 -5.55 16.02
CA LYS A 24 15.89 -5.87 14.63
C LYS A 24 14.85 -6.75 13.96
N GLU A 25 14.34 -7.77 14.67
CA GLU A 25 13.33 -8.68 14.13
C GLU A 25 12.01 -7.93 13.87
N MET A 26 11.52 -7.19 14.85
CA MET A 26 10.28 -6.44 14.76
C MET A 26 10.35 -5.37 13.66
N PHE A 27 11.45 -4.62 13.58
CA PHE A 27 11.60 -3.54 12.59
C PHE A 27 11.76 -4.08 11.18
N ALA A 28 12.53 -5.16 10.99
CA ALA A 28 12.64 -5.81 9.68
C ALA A 28 11.29 -6.34 9.18
N LEU A 29 10.41 -6.79 10.08
CA LEU A 29 9.06 -7.19 9.72
C LEU A 29 8.15 -5.99 9.45
N GLN A 30 8.20 -4.96 10.29
CA GLN A 30 7.46 -3.72 10.10
C GLN A 30 7.78 -3.05 8.76
N ASP A 31 9.06 -2.97 8.40
CA ASP A 31 9.54 -2.36 7.16
C ASP A 31 9.04 -3.13 5.94
N ARG A 32 9.18 -4.47 5.93
CA ARG A 32 8.63 -5.29 4.84
C ARG A 32 7.13 -5.11 4.65
N LEU A 33 6.36 -5.12 5.74
CA LEU A 33 4.91 -4.95 5.67
C LEU A 33 4.52 -3.55 5.18
N LEU A 34 5.28 -2.52 5.55
CA LEU A 34 5.06 -1.16 5.05
C LEU A 34 5.39 -1.03 3.57
N GLU A 35 6.49 -1.63 3.12
CA GLU A 35 6.89 -1.63 1.70
C GLU A 35 5.85 -2.33 0.83
N GLU A 36 5.39 -3.51 1.22
CA GLU A 36 4.34 -4.25 0.53
C GLU A 36 3.03 -3.44 0.49
N TRP A 37 2.62 -2.87 1.63
CA TRP A 37 1.41 -2.05 1.68
C TRP A 37 1.50 -0.82 0.77
N VAL A 38 2.64 -0.12 0.75
CA VAL A 38 2.85 1.03 -0.14
C VAL A 38 2.83 0.62 -1.61
N ALA A 39 3.45 -0.50 -1.97
CA ALA A 39 3.41 -1.02 -3.33
C ALA A 39 1.97 -1.27 -3.80
N ASP A 40 1.16 -1.95 -2.99
CA ASP A 40 -0.25 -2.21 -3.27
C ASP A 40 -1.05 -0.91 -3.44
N GLN A 41 -0.80 0.11 -2.59
CA GLN A 41 -1.47 1.40 -2.73
C GLN A 41 -1.08 2.12 -4.03
N VAL A 42 0.18 2.03 -4.44
CA VAL A 42 0.66 2.63 -5.70
C VAL A 42 0.04 1.93 -6.90
N GLU A 43 -0.02 0.60 -6.90
CA GLU A 43 -0.66 -0.18 -7.97
C GLU A 43 -2.15 0.14 -8.09
N ALA A 44 -2.87 0.17 -6.97
CA ALA A 44 -4.28 0.55 -6.95
C ALA A 44 -4.50 1.96 -7.54
N TYR A 45 -3.67 2.93 -7.13
CA TYR A 45 -3.74 4.28 -7.68
C TYR A 45 -3.47 4.34 -9.19
N GLN A 46 -2.49 3.56 -9.67
CA GLN A 46 -2.16 3.48 -11.10
C GLN A 46 -3.30 2.86 -11.91
N HIS A 47 -3.94 1.82 -11.37
CA HIS A 47 -5.10 1.17 -11.98
C HIS A 47 -6.27 2.15 -12.14
N ASP A 48 -6.65 2.84 -11.06
CA ASP A 48 -7.72 3.85 -11.08
C ASP A 48 -7.44 4.97 -12.11
N ARG A 49 -6.18 5.40 -12.19
CA ARG A 49 -5.71 6.39 -13.16
C ARG A 49 -5.82 5.92 -14.59
N GLN A 50 -5.60 4.63 -14.85
CA GLN A 50 -5.68 4.02 -16.16
C GLN A 50 -7.15 3.88 -16.59
N ASP A 51 -8.01 3.38 -15.70
CA ASP A 51 -9.45 3.26 -15.92
C ASP A 51 -10.11 4.60 -16.27
N GLU A 52 -9.71 5.69 -15.60
CA GLU A 52 -10.19 7.03 -15.94
C GLU A 52 -9.81 7.48 -17.34
N LYS A 53 -8.59 7.18 -17.80
CA LYS A 53 -8.13 7.54 -19.15
C LYS A 53 -8.89 6.73 -20.18
N ASP A 54 -9.04 5.42 -19.96
CA ASP A 54 -9.75 4.53 -20.86
C ASP A 54 -11.22 4.95 -20.98
N ARG A 55 -11.86 5.28 -19.85
CA ARG A 55 -13.22 5.84 -19.86
C ARG A 55 -13.34 7.15 -20.64
N ARG A 56 -12.38 8.07 -20.50
CA ARG A 56 -12.35 9.33 -21.26
C ARG A 56 -12.17 9.10 -22.76
N LEU A 57 -11.34 8.13 -23.16
CA LEU A 57 -11.13 7.80 -24.57
C LEU A 57 -12.40 7.23 -25.22
N LEU A 58 -13.11 6.34 -24.52
CA LEU A 58 -14.39 5.79 -24.97
C LEU A 58 -15.45 6.89 -25.16
N ASP A 59 -15.56 7.81 -24.20
CA ASP A 59 -16.50 8.93 -24.29
C ASP A 59 -16.19 9.86 -25.48
N LYS A 60 -14.90 10.15 -25.71
CA LYS A 60 -14.45 10.97 -26.83
C LYS A 60 -14.66 10.30 -28.20
N SER A 61 -14.52 8.98 -28.28
CA SER A 61 -14.83 8.22 -29.50
C SER A 61 -16.30 8.31 -29.87
N ARG A 62 -17.21 8.19 -28.88
CA ARG A 62 -18.66 8.29 -29.11
C ARG A 62 -19.10 9.67 -29.63
N TYR A 63 -18.33 10.72 -29.35
CA TYR A 63 -18.59 12.08 -29.84
C TYR A 63 -18.14 12.31 -31.29
N PHE A 64 -17.23 11.49 -31.82
CA PHE A 64 -16.72 11.61 -33.18
C PHE A 64 -17.52 10.78 -34.22
N ASP A 65 -18.38 9.86 -33.75
CA ASP A 65 -19.25 9.02 -34.59
C ASP A 65 -20.64 9.65 -34.87
N LEU A 66 -20.84 10.94 -34.54
CA LEU A 66 -22.02 11.78 -34.83
C LEU A 66 -21.67 12.90 -35.81
#